data_AF-A0A938GE37-F1
#
_entry.id   AF-A0A938GE37-F1
#
_cell.length_a   1.000
_cell.length_b   1.000
_cell.length_c   1.000
_cell.angle_alpha   90.00
_cell.angle_beta   90.00
_cell.angle_gamma   90.00
#
_symmetry.space_group_name_H-M   'P 1'
#
loop_
_entity.id
_entity.type
_entity.pdbx_description
1 polymer ?
#
loop_
_entity_poly.entity_id
_entity_poly.type
_entity_poly.pdbx_seq_one_letter_code
_entity_poly.pdbx_strand_id
1 'polypeptide(L)'
;MVFFVYFDPQVIETACGSGDALQTLTAVLRGFVQNCLLLDFEDWRGHTEIQRQLGQAPEFTDRSVVKKLFAVLEKRNRFLFCFKDDYTSGKTDLELVFDQATAVELDFILTEDANGCPTSPGIEVSKLKTYQNSQFEEKRAEVAANGRVYAGGEEVVDKFLDTNFWKALRASKRIHIWDKLFGERFGDNFEFTTRRLLQWLSDALLDPTACELVFHCGKPLKATSDHIVQKLSSFRRERTASMKISVQFYDPTDGDADLPHGRFIVTDQFAIEIERGMDFLDKKTERNRDGSFNLKDDGEIARVLQRYAQPRFPALFIP
;
A
#
# COMPACT_ATOMS: atom_id res chain seq x y z
N MET A 1 -8.30 -2.52 -0.29
CA MET A 1 -7.42 -3.49 -1.02
C MET A 1 -6.28 -4.00 -0.16
N VAL A 2 -5.66 -3.14 0.65
CA VAL A 2 -4.58 -3.47 1.60
C VAL A 2 -5.14 -3.54 3.01
N PHE A 3 -4.56 -4.39 3.86
CA PHE A 3 -4.96 -4.57 5.25
C PHE A 3 -3.84 -4.23 6.24
N PHE A 4 -4.20 -3.71 7.40
CA PHE A 4 -3.33 -3.47 8.54
C PHE A 4 -3.47 -4.62 9.53
N VAL A 5 -2.34 -5.24 9.86
CA VAL A 5 -2.29 -6.43 10.71
C VAL A 5 -1.29 -6.21 11.83
N TYR A 6 -1.64 -6.64 13.03
CA TYR A 6 -0.67 -6.86 14.09
C TYR A 6 -0.32 -8.34 14.15
N PHE A 7 0.98 -8.62 14.18
CA PHE A 7 1.52 -9.97 14.32
C PHE A 7 2.22 -10.06 15.67
N ASP A 8 1.65 -10.82 16.59
CA ASP A 8 2.26 -11.11 17.89
C ASP A 8 3.46 -12.04 17.68
N PRO A 9 4.67 -11.66 18.11
CA PRO A 9 5.85 -12.50 17.99
C PRO A 9 5.68 -13.89 18.61
N GLN A 10 4.89 -14.05 19.70
CA GLN A 10 4.66 -15.34 20.36
C GLN A 10 4.06 -16.43 19.44
N VAL A 11 3.44 -16.02 18.32
CA VAL A 11 2.96 -16.93 17.29
C VAL A 11 4.12 -17.75 16.69
N ILE A 12 5.32 -17.19 16.59
CA ILE A 12 6.50 -17.88 16.07
C ILE A 12 6.94 -18.98 17.04
N GLU A 13 7.02 -18.68 18.33
CA GLU A 13 7.35 -19.66 19.37
C GLU A 13 6.37 -20.83 19.33
N THR A 14 5.07 -20.54 19.27
CA THR A 14 4.02 -21.56 19.17
C THR A 14 4.15 -22.40 17.90
N ALA A 15 4.43 -21.76 16.76
CA ALA A 15 4.61 -22.46 15.49
C ALA A 15 5.85 -23.36 15.48
N CYS A 16 6.92 -23.00 16.19
CA CYS A 16 8.14 -23.80 16.28
C CYS A 16 7.97 -25.10 17.09
N GLY A 17 6.89 -25.24 17.84
CA GLY A 17 6.58 -26.46 18.61
C GLY A 17 6.15 -27.66 17.76
N SER A 18 5.76 -27.48 16.49
CA SER A 18 5.38 -28.57 15.58
C SER A 18 5.55 -28.21 14.10
N GLY A 19 5.90 -29.18 13.25
CA GLY A 19 6.12 -28.95 11.80
C GLY A 19 4.88 -28.41 11.07
N ASP A 20 3.69 -28.94 11.39
CA ASP A 20 2.42 -28.54 10.76
C ASP A 20 2.05 -27.08 11.08
N ALA A 21 2.33 -26.62 12.30
CA ALA A 21 2.10 -25.23 12.69
C ALA A 21 3.05 -24.27 11.95
N LEU A 22 4.29 -24.68 11.69
CA LEU A 22 5.25 -23.88 10.93
C LEU A 22 4.86 -23.74 9.45
N GLN A 23 4.28 -24.78 8.85
CA GLN A 23 3.69 -24.70 7.51
C GLN A 23 2.48 -23.78 7.47
N THR A 24 1.63 -23.84 8.50
CA THR A 24 0.49 -22.92 8.64
C THR A 24 0.97 -21.48 8.72
N LEU A 25 1.96 -21.19 9.56
CA LEU A 25 2.58 -19.85 9.67
C LEU A 25 3.16 -19.39 8.33
N THR A 26 3.82 -20.29 7.61
CA THR A 26 4.35 -20.01 6.26
C THR A 26 3.23 -19.60 5.30
N ALA A 27 2.08 -20.27 5.33
CA ALA A 27 0.93 -19.92 4.49
C ALA A 27 0.34 -18.55 4.86
N VAL A 28 0.19 -18.26 6.16
CA VAL A 28 -0.27 -16.96 6.67
C VAL A 28 0.64 -15.83 6.18
N LEU A 29 1.96 -15.98 6.38
CA LEU A 29 2.93 -14.95 5.99
C LEU A 29 3.00 -14.74 4.47
N ARG A 30 2.78 -15.78 3.66
CA ARG A 30 2.61 -15.63 2.20
C ARG A 30 1.40 -14.76 1.88
N GLY A 31 0.29 -14.96 2.58
CA GLY A 31 -0.88 -14.09 2.47
C GLY A 31 -0.56 -12.64 2.85
N PHE A 32 0.15 -12.42 3.95
CA PHE A 32 0.54 -11.07 4.38
C PHE A 32 1.44 -10.37 3.38
N VAL A 33 2.38 -11.09 2.75
CA VAL A 33 3.26 -10.54 1.70
C VAL A 33 2.47 -10.01 0.49
N GLN A 34 1.28 -10.57 0.20
CA GLN A 34 0.46 -10.17 -0.94
C GLN A 34 -0.19 -8.79 -0.74
N ASN A 35 -0.86 -8.57 0.41
CA ASN A 35 -1.71 -7.39 0.58
C ASN A 35 -1.83 -6.87 2.03
N CYS A 36 -0.87 -7.15 2.91
CA CYS A 36 -0.89 -6.65 4.29
C CYS A 36 0.31 -5.74 4.62
N LEU A 37 0.09 -4.83 5.57
CA LEU A 37 1.11 -4.08 6.28
C LEU A 37 1.10 -4.54 7.74
N LEU A 38 2.28 -4.77 8.30
CA LEU A 38 2.48 -5.18 9.68
C LEU A 38 2.69 -3.93 10.54
N LEU A 39 1.78 -3.70 11.47
CA LEU A 39 1.88 -2.57 12.40
C LEU A 39 2.68 -3.02 13.63
N ASP A 40 3.56 -2.13 14.10
CA ASP A 40 4.47 -2.36 15.22
C ASP A 40 4.63 -1.07 16.05
N PHE A 41 5.32 -1.17 17.18
CA PHE A 41 5.63 -0.04 18.05
C PHE A 41 6.71 0.87 17.47
N GLU A 42 6.62 2.17 17.77
CA GLU A 42 7.59 3.18 17.32
C GLU A 42 9.04 2.89 17.72
N ASP A 43 9.25 2.08 18.77
CA ASP A 43 10.55 1.64 19.27
C ASP A 43 11.03 0.30 18.69
N TRP A 44 10.33 -0.26 17.70
CA TRP A 44 10.71 -1.45 16.95
C TRP A 44 10.75 -2.73 17.80
N ARG A 45 10.10 -2.77 18.97
CA ARG A 45 10.20 -3.93 19.87
C ARG A 45 9.63 -5.20 19.26
N GLY A 46 8.48 -5.15 18.58
CA GLY A 46 7.85 -6.33 18.00
C GLY A 46 8.69 -6.90 16.87
N HIS A 47 9.20 -6.04 15.99
CA HIS A 47 10.14 -6.41 14.94
C HIS A 47 11.43 -7.02 15.49
N THR A 48 12.01 -6.41 16.53
CA THR A 48 13.22 -6.93 17.20
C THR A 48 12.97 -8.31 17.80
N GLU A 49 11.82 -8.49 18.43
CA GLU A 49 11.40 -9.75 19.03
C GLU A 49 11.17 -10.84 17.98
N ILE A 50 10.54 -10.52 16.85
CA ILE A 50 10.42 -11.43 15.69
C ILE A 50 11.80 -11.91 15.25
N GLN A 51 12.76 -11.00 15.06
CA GLN A 51 14.12 -11.36 14.63
C GLN A 51 14.81 -12.25 15.67
N ARG A 52 14.65 -11.94 16.96
CA ARG A 52 15.19 -12.74 18.07
C ARG A 52 14.63 -14.17 18.05
N GLN A 53 13.31 -14.33 17.97
CA GLN A 53 12.67 -15.65 17.95
C GLN A 53 13.07 -16.45 16.71
N LEU A 54 13.11 -15.81 15.53
CA LEU A 54 13.61 -16.47 14.32
C LEU A 54 15.07 -16.88 14.43
N GLY A 55 15.89 -16.12 15.18
CA GLY A 55 17.28 -16.43 15.49
C GLY A 55 17.43 -17.67 16.37
N GLN A 56 16.56 -17.82 17.37
CA GLN A 56 16.61 -18.89 18.37
C GLN A 56 15.87 -20.18 17.96
N ALA A 57 14.90 -20.10 17.05
CA ALA A 57 14.17 -21.28 16.57
C ALA A 57 15.12 -22.37 16.04
N PRO A 58 14.82 -23.68 16.23
CA PRO A 58 15.71 -24.74 15.75
C PRO A 58 15.84 -24.77 14.22
N GLU A 59 16.95 -25.27 13.69
CA GLU A 59 17.16 -25.35 12.23
C GLU A 59 16.28 -26.45 11.59
N PHE A 60 15.20 -26.01 10.95
CA PHE A 60 14.35 -26.84 10.09
C PHE A 60 14.16 -26.16 8.72
N THR A 61 13.88 -26.94 7.67
CA THR A 61 13.73 -26.43 6.29
C THR A 61 12.72 -25.27 6.19
N ASP A 62 11.58 -25.37 6.88
CA ASP A 62 10.51 -24.37 6.83
C ASP A 62 10.84 -23.07 7.60
N ARG A 63 11.70 -23.12 8.64
CA ARG A 63 12.17 -21.90 9.33
C ARG A 63 12.89 -20.95 8.37
N SER A 64 13.67 -21.50 7.43
CA SER A 64 14.36 -20.70 6.42
C SER A 64 13.38 -19.96 5.50
N VAL A 65 12.19 -20.55 5.27
CA VAL A 65 11.12 -19.94 4.47
C VAL A 65 10.46 -18.82 5.26
N VAL A 66 10.12 -19.03 6.53
CA VAL A 66 9.56 -17.98 7.41
C VAL A 66 10.51 -16.77 7.49
N LYS A 67 11.81 -17.00 7.71
CA LYS A 67 12.83 -15.93 7.70
C LYS A 67 12.83 -15.15 6.38
N LYS A 68 12.78 -15.86 5.24
CA LYS A 68 12.73 -15.22 3.91
C LYS A 68 11.47 -14.38 3.73
N LEU A 69 10.32 -14.82 4.24
CA LEU A 69 9.06 -14.07 4.13
C LEU A 69 9.13 -12.76 4.92
N PHE A 70 9.64 -12.78 6.16
CA PHE A 70 9.86 -11.54 6.92
C PHE A 70 10.88 -10.62 6.26
N ALA A 71 11.97 -11.16 5.71
CA ALA A 71 12.93 -10.36 4.95
C ALA A 71 12.30 -9.73 3.68
N VAL A 72 11.34 -10.41 3.03
CA VAL A 72 10.57 -9.85 1.91
C VAL A 72 9.65 -8.73 2.38
N LEU A 73 8.94 -8.91 3.51
CA LEU A 73 8.10 -7.86 4.11
C LEU A 73 8.94 -6.61 4.44
N GLU A 74 10.09 -6.78 5.07
CA GLU A 74 11.02 -5.70 5.39
C GLU A 74 11.54 -4.99 4.13
N LYS A 75 12.03 -5.75 3.15
CA LYS A 75 12.52 -5.21 1.87
C LYS A 75 11.44 -4.41 1.11
N ARG A 76 10.18 -4.78 1.27
CA ARG A 76 9.00 -4.11 0.68
C ARG A 76 8.38 -3.06 1.61
N ASN A 77 9.11 -2.59 2.63
CA ASN A 77 8.67 -1.58 3.60
C ASN A 77 7.28 -1.85 4.19
N ARG A 78 7.00 -3.13 4.52
CA ARG A 78 5.69 -3.56 5.02
C ARG A 78 5.47 -3.32 6.50
N PHE A 79 6.53 -3.03 7.25
CA PHE A 79 6.44 -2.71 8.66
C PHE A 79 6.14 -1.22 8.86
N LEU A 80 5.10 -0.92 9.62
CA LEU A 80 4.68 0.42 10.00
C LEU A 80 4.78 0.59 11.51
N PHE A 81 5.66 1.47 11.95
CA PHE A 81 5.94 1.71 13.36
C PHE A 81 5.06 2.86 13.85
N CYS A 82 3.90 2.55 14.42
CA CYS A 82 2.88 3.54 14.76
C CYS A 82 2.18 3.29 16.10
N PHE A 83 2.35 2.13 16.73
CA PHE A 83 1.87 1.95 18.10
C PHE A 83 2.77 2.75 19.04
N LYS A 84 2.13 3.55 19.89
CA LYS A 84 2.81 4.24 20.97
C LYS A 84 2.91 3.30 22.16
N ASP A 85 4.04 3.38 22.84
CA ASP A 85 4.21 2.64 24.07
C ASP A 85 3.71 3.44 25.29
N ASP A 86 3.40 2.71 26.37
CA ASP A 86 3.14 3.25 27.69
C ASP A 86 3.92 2.48 28.76
N TYR A 87 5.20 2.84 28.89
CA TYR A 87 6.12 2.33 29.91
C TYR A 87 5.66 2.52 31.36
N THR A 88 4.59 3.29 31.61
CA THR A 88 4.16 3.65 32.97
C THR A 88 2.95 2.86 33.46
N SER A 89 2.10 2.40 32.55
CA SER A 89 0.85 1.72 32.89
C SER A 89 1.01 0.26 33.35
N GLY A 90 2.16 -0.36 33.08
CA GLY A 90 2.38 -1.79 33.35
C GLY A 90 1.54 -2.72 32.46
N LYS A 91 0.88 -2.19 31.43
CA LYS A 91 0.16 -2.97 30.42
C LYS A 91 1.13 -3.79 29.59
N THR A 92 0.66 -4.93 29.13
CA THR A 92 1.34 -5.74 28.12
C THR A 92 1.29 -5.07 26.75
N ASP A 93 2.22 -5.42 25.86
CA ASP A 93 2.22 -4.92 24.48
C ASP A 93 0.88 -5.24 23.78
N LEU A 94 0.31 -6.42 24.03
CA LEU A 94 -0.96 -6.82 23.43
C LEU A 94 -2.12 -5.93 23.89
N GLU A 95 -2.21 -5.63 25.19
CA GLU A 95 -3.22 -4.69 25.73
C GLU A 95 -3.08 -3.30 25.09
N LEU A 96 -1.85 -2.81 24.92
CA LEU A 96 -1.59 -1.52 24.26
C LEU A 96 -1.99 -1.53 22.78
N VAL A 97 -1.81 -2.66 22.08
CA VAL A 97 -2.30 -2.84 20.72
C VAL A 97 -3.81 -2.76 20.68
N PHE A 98 -4.52 -3.47 21.57
CA PHE A 98 -5.98 -3.43 21.64
C PHE A 98 -6.53 -2.03 21.93
N ASP A 99 -5.90 -1.27 22.83
CA ASP A 99 -6.28 0.10 23.16
C ASP A 99 -6.14 1.06 21.96
N GLN A 100 -5.16 0.80 21.09
CA GLN A 100 -4.84 1.65 19.94
C GLN A 100 -5.45 1.15 18.62
N ALA A 101 -5.96 -0.08 18.58
CA ALA A 101 -6.32 -0.79 17.36
C ALA A 101 -7.34 -0.02 16.50
N THR A 102 -8.33 0.62 17.12
CA THR A 102 -9.31 1.46 16.39
C THR A 102 -8.66 2.74 15.85
N ALA A 103 -7.81 3.40 16.63
CA ALA A 103 -7.18 4.66 16.25
C ALA A 103 -6.18 4.49 15.09
N VAL A 104 -5.54 3.33 15.00
CA VAL A 104 -4.64 2.97 13.88
C VAL A 104 -5.36 2.22 12.76
N GLU A 105 -6.67 2.00 12.87
CA GLU A 105 -7.51 1.30 11.89
C GLU A 105 -7.04 -0.11 11.54
N LEU A 106 -6.63 -0.86 12.57
CA LEU A 106 -6.21 -2.25 12.45
C LEU A 106 -7.36 -3.11 11.94
N ASP A 107 -7.11 -4.00 10.98
CA ASP A 107 -8.13 -4.96 10.50
C ASP A 107 -8.05 -6.29 11.25
N PHE A 108 -6.85 -6.69 11.65
CA PHE A 108 -6.60 -8.04 12.17
C PHE A 108 -5.46 -8.11 13.18
N ILE A 109 -5.63 -8.99 14.18
CA ILE A 109 -4.61 -9.34 15.16
C ILE A 109 -4.38 -10.85 15.11
N LEU A 110 -3.15 -11.27 14.79
CA LEU A 110 -2.71 -12.65 14.95
C LEU A 110 -1.98 -12.79 16.29
N THR A 111 -2.57 -13.50 17.24
CA THR A 111 -1.99 -13.75 18.57
C THR A 111 -2.43 -15.10 19.12
N GLU A 112 -1.62 -15.68 20.01
CA GLU A 112 -1.99 -16.88 20.74
C GLU A 112 -2.64 -16.59 22.11
N ASP A 113 -2.56 -15.34 22.60
CA ASP A 113 -3.03 -14.94 23.92
C ASP A 113 -4.04 -13.77 23.90
N ALA A 114 -5.08 -13.89 23.08
CA ALA A 114 -6.16 -12.90 23.05
C ALA A 114 -7.05 -12.87 24.32
N ASN A 115 -6.72 -13.64 25.37
CA ASN A 115 -7.62 -13.82 26.51
C ASN A 115 -7.73 -12.51 27.32
N GLY A 116 -8.95 -12.04 27.52
CA GLY A 116 -9.23 -10.88 28.40
C GLY A 116 -9.10 -9.51 27.74
N CYS A 117 -8.62 -9.42 26.50
CA CYS A 117 -8.56 -8.16 25.77
C CYS A 117 -9.88 -7.85 25.05
N PRO A 118 -10.45 -6.64 25.21
CA PRO A 118 -11.69 -6.27 24.53
C PRO A 118 -11.45 -6.09 23.03
N THR A 119 -12.13 -6.88 22.21
CA THR A 119 -12.09 -6.72 20.74
C THR A 119 -12.92 -5.51 20.32
N SER A 120 -12.30 -4.60 19.58
CA SER A 120 -13.02 -3.46 18.99
C SER A 120 -13.86 -3.92 17.77
N PRO A 121 -15.01 -3.29 17.50
CA PRO A 121 -15.81 -3.59 16.31
C PRO A 121 -14.99 -3.44 15.02
N GLY A 122 -15.07 -4.43 14.13
CA GLY A 122 -14.38 -4.40 12.84
C GLY A 122 -12.94 -4.91 12.85
N ILE A 123 -12.41 -5.29 14.02
CA ILE A 123 -11.07 -5.88 14.16
C ILE A 123 -11.22 -7.35 14.50
N GLU A 124 -10.76 -8.22 13.62
CA GLU A 124 -10.82 -9.66 13.85
C GLU A 124 -9.55 -10.14 14.56
N VAL A 125 -9.70 -11.06 15.51
CA VAL A 125 -8.59 -11.66 16.25
C VAL A 125 -8.63 -13.15 16.04
N SER A 126 -7.50 -13.75 15.65
CA SER A 126 -7.42 -15.19 15.51
C SER A 126 -6.07 -15.72 15.97
N LYS A 127 -6.09 -16.98 16.40
CA LYS A 127 -4.89 -17.80 16.61
C LYS A 127 -4.39 -18.35 15.28
N LEU A 128 -3.17 -18.86 15.28
CA LEU A 128 -2.58 -19.47 14.09
C LEU A 128 -3.44 -20.63 13.56
N LYS A 129 -3.92 -21.49 14.47
CA LYS A 129 -4.70 -22.68 14.13
C LYS A 129 -6.09 -22.39 13.54
N THR A 130 -6.64 -21.20 13.80
CA THR A 130 -7.98 -20.81 13.32
C THR A 130 -7.94 -19.80 12.17
N TYR A 131 -6.75 -19.30 11.80
CA TYR A 131 -6.59 -18.25 10.79
C TYR A 131 -7.27 -18.58 9.46
N GLN A 132 -7.13 -19.81 8.98
CA GLN A 132 -7.70 -20.22 7.68
C GLN A 132 -9.24 -20.20 7.65
N ASN A 133 -9.89 -20.16 8.82
CA ASN A 133 -11.35 -20.09 8.95
C ASN A 133 -11.82 -18.68 9.37
N SER A 134 -10.93 -17.68 9.37
CA SER A 134 -11.25 -16.29 9.72
C SER A 134 -11.94 -15.57 8.56
N GLN A 135 -12.84 -14.65 8.87
CA GLN A 135 -13.49 -13.81 7.84
C GLN A 135 -12.47 -12.87 7.19
N PHE A 136 -11.47 -12.45 7.96
CA PHE A 136 -10.32 -11.69 7.52
C PHE A 136 -9.58 -12.42 6.40
N GLU A 137 -9.22 -13.68 6.59
CA GLU A 137 -8.49 -14.45 5.57
C GLU A 137 -9.33 -14.62 4.30
N GLU A 138 -10.62 -14.93 4.43
CA GLU A 138 -11.55 -15.04 3.30
C GLU A 138 -11.57 -13.73 2.49
N LYS A 139 -11.83 -12.60 3.15
CA LYS A 139 -11.89 -11.28 2.53
C LYS A 139 -10.55 -10.86 1.94
N ARG A 140 -9.45 -11.10 2.66
CA ARG A 140 -8.09 -10.75 2.22
C ARG A 140 -7.73 -11.54 0.96
N ALA A 141 -7.97 -12.84 0.95
CA ALA A 141 -7.69 -13.72 -0.18
C ALA A 141 -8.53 -13.34 -1.41
N GLU A 142 -9.82 -13.06 -1.23
CA GLU A 142 -10.71 -12.62 -2.31
C GLU A 142 -10.20 -11.32 -2.96
N VAL A 143 -9.88 -10.32 -2.13
CA VAL A 143 -9.36 -9.02 -2.61
C VAL A 143 -8.00 -9.17 -3.29
N ALA A 144 -7.12 -10.05 -2.79
CA ALA A 144 -5.83 -10.32 -3.42
C ALA A 144 -5.98 -11.00 -4.78
N ALA A 145 -6.94 -11.92 -4.92
CA ALA A 145 -7.15 -12.68 -6.15
C ALA A 145 -7.89 -11.87 -7.23
N ASN A 146 -8.93 -11.12 -6.83
CA ASN A 146 -9.89 -10.54 -7.76
C ASN A 146 -9.83 -9.01 -7.85
N GLY A 147 -9.13 -8.35 -6.92
CA GLY A 147 -9.17 -6.90 -6.80
C GLY A 147 -10.59 -6.38 -6.55
N ARG A 148 -10.93 -5.24 -7.14
CA ARG A 148 -12.28 -4.65 -7.08
C ARG A 148 -12.68 -4.05 -8.42
N VAL A 149 -13.85 -4.44 -8.92
CA VAL A 149 -14.50 -3.87 -10.10
C VAL A 149 -15.59 -2.91 -9.66
N TYR A 150 -15.51 -1.66 -10.13
CA TYR A 150 -16.47 -0.62 -9.81
C TYR A 150 -17.39 -0.32 -10.99
N ALA A 151 -18.67 -0.09 -10.69
CA ALA A 151 -19.59 0.53 -11.64
C ALA A 151 -19.37 2.05 -11.67
N GLY A 152 -19.68 2.67 -12.82
CA GLY A 152 -19.63 4.13 -12.94
C GLY A 152 -20.62 4.80 -11.98
N GLY A 153 -20.13 5.72 -11.16
CA GLY A 153 -20.94 6.43 -10.18
C GLY A 153 -21.28 5.63 -8.93
N GLU A 154 -20.57 4.55 -8.61
CA GLU A 154 -20.83 3.72 -7.42
C GLU A 154 -20.54 4.46 -6.10
N GLU A 155 -19.37 5.08 -6.00
CA GLU A 155 -18.87 5.75 -4.80
C GLU A 155 -18.52 7.23 -5.05
N VAL A 156 -18.70 8.03 -4.00
CA VAL A 156 -18.23 9.43 -3.96
C VAL A 156 -16.71 9.45 -3.85
N VAL A 157 -16.08 10.52 -4.38
CA VAL A 157 -14.62 10.63 -4.50
C VAL A 157 -13.86 10.25 -3.23
N ASP A 158 -14.18 10.86 -2.09
CA ASP A 158 -13.37 10.69 -0.88
C ASP A 158 -13.43 9.23 -0.37
N LYS A 159 -14.64 8.67 -0.29
CA LYS A 159 -14.83 7.26 0.07
C LYS A 159 -14.11 6.30 -0.88
N PHE A 160 -14.14 6.60 -2.18
CA PHE A 160 -13.47 5.81 -3.19
C PHE A 160 -11.95 5.84 -3.00
N LEU A 161 -11.37 7.01 -2.75
CA LEU A 161 -9.94 7.17 -2.49
C LEU A 161 -9.54 6.46 -1.19
N ASP A 162 -10.33 6.58 -0.13
CA ASP A 162 -10.06 5.93 1.15
C ASP A 162 -10.05 4.40 1.00
N THR A 163 -11.07 3.84 0.34
CA THR A 163 -11.24 2.39 0.17
C THR A 163 -10.09 1.75 -0.61
N ASN A 164 -9.58 2.46 -1.62
CA ASN A 164 -8.59 1.91 -2.55
C ASN A 164 -7.15 2.25 -2.16
N PHE A 165 -6.91 3.43 -1.60
CA PHE A 165 -5.57 3.99 -1.51
C PHE A 165 -5.11 4.31 -0.09
N TRP A 166 -6.01 4.54 0.87
CA TRP A 166 -5.63 4.99 2.21
C TRP A 166 -4.52 4.13 2.82
N LYS A 167 -4.78 2.83 2.99
CA LYS A 167 -3.82 1.90 3.58
C LYS A 167 -2.57 1.67 2.72
N ALA A 168 -2.71 1.76 1.39
CA ALA A 168 -1.62 1.49 0.46
C ALA A 168 -0.63 2.66 0.33
N LEU A 169 -1.11 3.90 0.50
CA LEU A 169 -0.32 5.11 0.27
C LEU A 169 0.10 5.82 1.56
N ARG A 170 -0.64 5.65 2.67
CA ARG A 170 -0.48 6.43 3.93
C ARG A 170 0.96 6.58 4.41
N ALA A 171 1.76 5.52 4.34
CA ALA A 171 3.14 5.51 4.81
C ALA A 171 4.17 5.40 3.68
N SER A 172 3.74 5.55 2.43
CA SER A 172 4.64 5.47 1.28
C SER A 172 5.60 6.65 1.26
N LYS A 173 6.87 6.36 0.98
CA LYS A 173 7.92 7.37 0.79
C LYS A 173 8.03 7.79 -0.67
N ARG A 174 7.52 6.96 -1.57
CA ARG A 174 7.54 7.23 -3.00
C ARG A 174 6.29 6.70 -3.66
N ILE A 175 5.67 7.52 -4.50
CA ILE A 175 4.48 7.16 -5.27
C ILE A 175 4.78 7.44 -6.73
N HIS A 176 4.73 6.41 -7.57
CA HIS A 176 4.86 6.51 -9.01
C HIS A 176 3.51 6.26 -9.66
N ILE A 177 3.08 7.18 -10.51
CA ILE A 177 1.86 7.06 -11.31
C ILE A 177 2.28 6.85 -12.75
N TRP A 178 2.10 5.63 -13.25
CA TRP A 178 2.40 5.24 -14.62
C TRP A 178 1.12 5.27 -15.45
N ASP A 179 0.97 6.29 -16.27
CA ASP A 179 -0.18 6.43 -17.17
C ASP A 179 0.20 7.12 -18.47
N LYS A 180 0.24 6.33 -19.55
CA LYS A 180 0.51 6.80 -20.91
C LYS A 180 -0.44 7.91 -21.36
N LEU A 181 -1.71 7.87 -20.95
CA LEU A 181 -2.74 8.79 -21.43
C LEU A 181 -2.82 10.09 -20.63
N PHE A 182 -2.39 10.08 -19.36
CA PHE A 182 -2.51 11.23 -18.45
C PHE A 182 -1.95 12.52 -19.03
N GLY A 183 -0.72 12.48 -19.56
CA GLY A 183 -0.06 13.65 -20.16
C GLY A 183 -0.54 13.93 -21.60
N GLU A 184 -0.64 12.89 -22.42
CA GLU A 184 -1.08 12.97 -23.84
C GLU A 184 -2.45 13.65 -23.97
N ARG A 185 -3.38 13.28 -23.08
CA ARG A 185 -4.79 13.69 -23.07
C ARG A 185 -5.14 14.52 -21.85
N PHE A 186 -4.16 15.20 -21.24
CA PHE A 186 -4.38 16.00 -20.05
C PHE A 186 -5.48 17.06 -20.30
N GLY A 187 -6.61 16.86 -19.65
CA GLY A 187 -7.83 17.66 -19.80
C GLY A 187 -8.72 17.47 -18.58
N ASP A 188 -9.97 17.95 -18.66
CA ASP A 188 -10.87 18.13 -17.52
C ASP A 188 -10.91 17.00 -16.49
N ASN A 189 -11.03 15.73 -16.90
CA ASN A 189 -11.12 14.61 -15.97
C ASN A 189 -9.77 14.22 -15.36
N PHE A 190 -8.69 14.22 -16.15
CA PHE A 190 -7.35 13.98 -15.64
C PHE A 190 -6.92 15.10 -14.68
N GLU A 191 -7.24 16.34 -15.03
CA GLU A 191 -7.04 17.51 -14.16
C GLU A 191 -7.84 17.35 -12.86
N PHE A 192 -9.13 17.00 -12.96
CA PHE A 192 -9.99 16.78 -11.79
C PHE A 192 -9.47 15.66 -10.89
N THR A 193 -9.15 14.50 -11.46
CA THR A 193 -8.65 13.34 -10.73
C THR A 193 -7.36 13.66 -10.01
N THR A 194 -6.40 14.27 -10.70
CA THR A 194 -5.12 14.65 -10.10
C THR A 194 -5.27 15.70 -9.01
N ARG A 195 -6.14 16.70 -9.21
CA ARG A 195 -6.44 17.68 -8.17
C ARG A 195 -7.02 17.01 -6.92
N ARG A 196 -8.01 16.13 -7.08
CA ARG A 196 -8.64 15.43 -5.94
C ARG A 196 -7.65 14.50 -5.25
N LEU A 197 -6.84 13.76 -5.99
CA LEU A 197 -5.80 12.89 -5.44
C LEU A 197 -4.77 13.68 -4.64
N LEU A 198 -4.22 14.78 -5.18
CA LEU A 198 -3.23 15.61 -4.47
C LEU A 198 -3.81 16.23 -3.20
N GLN A 199 -5.05 16.72 -3.26
CA GLN A 199 -5.74 17.27 -2.11
C GLN A 199 -5.98 16.21 -1.02
N TRP A 200 -6.37 15.00 -1.42
CA TRP A 200 -6.58 13.89 -0.50
C TRP A 200 -5.25 13.38 0.09
N LEU A 201 -4.16 13.31 -0.69
CA LEU A 201 -2.83 12.92 -0.21
C LEU A 201 -2.31 13.85 0.90
N SER A 202 -2.71 15.13 0.89
CA SER A 202 -2.40 16.08 1.97
C SER A 202 -2.89 15.62 3.33
N ASP A 203 -4.00 14.87 3.37
CA ASP A 203 -4.61 14.40 4.61
C ASP A 203 -4.24 12.93 4.86
N ALA A 204 -4.11 12.13 3.80
CA ALA A 204 -3.85 10.71 3.88
C ALA A 204 -2.41 10.31 4.22
N LEU A 205 -1.41 11.07 3.75
CA LEU A 205 -0.01 10.77 4.03
C LEU A 205 0.36 11.13 5.48
N LEU A 206 1.11 10.22 6.11
CA LEU A 206 1.67 10.43 7.44
C LEU A 206 2.65 11.62 7.43
N ASP A 207 3.59 11.61 6.48
CA ASP A 207 4.53 12.71 6.23
C ASP A 207 4.60 13.03 4.72
N PRO A 208 3.77 13.98 4.23
CA PRO A 208 3.82 14.39 2.84
C PRO A 208 5.16 15.01 2.42
N THR A 209 5.95 15.55 3.35
CA THR A 209 7.21 16.25 3.03
C THR A 209 8.35 15.27 2.74
N ALA A 210 8.30 14.10 3.36
CA ALA A 210 9.23 12.99 3.09
C ALA A 210 8.82 12.14 1.88
N CYS A 211 7.63 12.34 1.31
CA CYS A 211 7.14 11.60 0.17
C CYS A 211 7.49 12.27 -1.18
N GLU A 212 7.92 11.48 -2.15
CA GLU A 212 8.07 11.91 -3.56
C GLU A 212 6.93 11.35 -4.42
N LEU A 213 6.30 12.19 -5.24
CA LEU A 213 5.33 11.79 -6.25
C LEU A 213 5.91 11.97 -7.66
N VAL A 214 5.90 10.91 -8.46
CA VAL A 214 6.44 10.90 -9.81
C VAL A 214 5.35 10.48 -10.81
N PHE A 215 5.02 11.35 -11.75
CA PHE A 215 4.15 11.02 -12.87
C PHE A 215 4.98 10.55 -14.06
N HIS A 216 4.70 9.36 -14.59
CA HIS A 216 5.28 8.82 -15.81
C HIS A 216 4.19 8.80 -16.88
N CYS A 217 4.28 9.67 -17.89
CA CYS A 217 3.17 9.86 -18.83
C CYS A 217 3.59 10.21 -20.26
N GLY A 218 2.69 10.01 -21.21
CA GLY A 218 2.92 10.38 -22.60
C GLY A 218 3.10 11.89 -22.75
N LYS A 219 3.94 12.30 -23.70
CA LYS A 219 4.14 13.71 -24.02
C LYS A 219 2.81 14.38 -24.42
N PRO A 220 2.51 15.58 -23.93
CA PRO A 220 1.25 16.25 -24.22
C PRO A 220 1.08 16.56 -25.72
N LEU A 221 -0.10 16.25 -26.27
CA LEU A 221 -0.44 16.62 -27.66
C LEU A 221 -1.11 18.00 -27.77
N LYS A 222 -1.76 18.46 -26.70
CA LYS A 222 -2.59 19.69 -26.70
C LYS A 222 -2.19 20.70 -25.63
N ALA A 223 -1.98 20.25 -24.39
CA ALA A 223 -1.48 21.10 -23.31
C ALA A 223 0.04 21.33 -23.47
N THR A 224 0.56 22.46 -23.02
CA THR A 224 2.02 22.63 -22.91
C THR A 224 2.52 21.95 -21.63
N SER A 225 3.78 21.53 -21.62
CA SER A 225 4.45 21.04 -20.41
C SER A 225 4.31 22.03 -19.25
N ASP A 226 4.49 23.32 -19.52
CA ASP A 226 4.34 24.40 -18.55
C ASP A 226 2.92 24.49 -17.97
N HIS A 227 1.90 24.24 -18.80
CA HIS A 227 0.52 24.23 -18.33
C HIS A 227 0.28 23.12 -17.30
N ILE A 228 0.78 21.91 -17.57
CA ILE A 228 0.67 20.78 -16.62
C ILE A 228 1.41 21.12 -15.32
N VAL A 229 2.62 21.66 -15.43
CA VAL A 229 3.42 22.08 -14.27
C VAL A 229 2.66 23.10 -13.42
N GLN A 230 2.14 24.16 -14.04
CA GLN A 230 1.39 25.21 -13.37
C GLN A 230 0.16 24.65 -12.64
N LYS A 231 -0.57 23.73 -13.28
CA LYS A 231 -1.75 23.08 -12.68
C LYS A 231 -1.37 22.25 -11.47
N LEU A 232 -0.34 21.41 -11.57
CA LEU A 232 0.13 20.59 -10.45
C LEU A 232 0.58 21.44 -9.26
N SER A 233 1.33 22.53 -9.49
CA SER A 233 1.69 23.48 -8.43
C SER A 233 0.44 24.08 -7.76
N SER A 234 -0.58 24.44 -8.54
CA SER A 234 -1.82 25.05 -8.02
C SER A 234 -2.72 24.10 -7.22
N PHE A 235 -2.52 22.78 -7.33
CA PHE A 235 -3.34 21.78 -6.62
C PHE A 235 -2.81 21.42 -5.24
N ARG A 236 -1.58 21.84 -4.92
CA ARG A 236 -0.98 21.60 -3.60
C ARG A 236 -1.79 22.31 -2.51
N ARG A 237 -1.98 21.60 -1.39
CA ARG A 237 -2.41 22.15 -0.10
C ARG A 237 -1.20 22.42 0.80
N GLU A 238 -1.43 23.09 1.93
CA GLU A 238 -0.41 23.48 2.90
C GLU A 238 0.54 22.32 3.28
N ARG A 239 0.02 21.15 3.67
CA ARG A 239 0.88 20.01 4.05
C ARG A 239 1.67 19.41 2.88
N THR A 240 1.17 19.53 1.65
CA THR A 240 1.84 19.05 0.42
C THR A 240 2.65 20.13 -0.29
N ALA A 241 2.74 21.34 0.26
CA ALA A 241 3.39 22.47 -0.41
C ALA A 241 4.85 22.18 -0.76
N SER A 242 5.56 21.47 0.13
CA SER A 242 6.95 21.05 -0.03
C SER A 242 7.12 19.61 -0.54
N MET A 243 6.02 18.90 -0.84
CA MET A 243 6.09 17.55 -1.39
C MET A 243 6.80 17.59 -2.74
N LYS A 244 7.79 16.72 -2.94
CA LYS A 244 8.52 16.64 -4.21
C LYS A 244 7.61 16.01 -5.26
N ILE A 245 7.26 16.78 -6.29
CA ILE A 245 6.51 16.27 -7.43
C ILE A 245 7.36 16.40 -8.68
N SER A 246 7.48 15.32 -9.45
CA SER A 246 8.12 15.34 -10.77
C SER A 246 7.25 14.70 -11.84
N VAL A 247 7.46 15.14 -13.08
CA VAL A 247 6.78 14.61 -14.27
C VAL A 247 7.82 14.18 -15.28
N GLN A 248 7.74 12.91 -15.68
CA GLN A 248 8.56 12.30 -16.71
C GLN A 248 7.69 12.08 -17.95
N PHE A 249 8.03 12.77 -19.03
CA PHE A 249 7.37 12.62 -20.32
C PHE A 249 8.07 11.57 -21.18
N TYR A 250 7.26 10.80 -21.91
CA TYR A 250 7.71 9.76 -22.83
C TYR A 250 7.08 10.02 -24.19
N ASP A 251 7.87 9.95 -25.26
CA ASP A 251 7.45 10.25 -26.64
C ASP A 251 7.85 9.08 -27.54
N PRO A 252 6.88 8.23 -27.97
CA PRO A 252 7.19 7.05 -28.76
C PRO A 252 7.95 7.44 -30.02
N THR A 253 9.23 7.07 -30.07
CA THR A 253 10.06 7.21 -31.27
C THR A 253 10.14 5.86 -31.98
N ASP A 254 9.85 5.84 -33.28
CA ASP A 254 9.98 4.67 -34.17
C ASP A 254 9.31 3.37 -33.68
N GLY A 255 7.99 3.40 -33.47
CA GLY A 255 7.18 2.18 -33.31
C GLY A 255 7.34 1.43 -31.98
N ASP A 256 8.31 1.81 -31.14
CA ASP A 256 8.48 1.26 -29.78
C ASP A 256 7.54 1.93 -28.77
N ALA A 257 7.05 1.14 -27.82
CA ALA A 257 6.29 1.67 -26.69
C ALA A 257 7.26 2.19 -25.62
N ASP A 258 7.22 3.50 -25.32
CA ASP A 258 8.04 4.09 -24.26
C ASP A 258 7.38 4.06 -22.87
N LEU A 259 6.14 3.58 -22.79
CA LEU A 259 5.40 3.35 -21.54
C LEU A 259 4.62 2.03 -21.60
N PRO A 260 4.37 1.39 -20.44
CA PRO A 260 3.53 0.20 -20.38
C PRO A 260 2.09 0.51 -20.83
N HIS A 261 1.42 -0.49 -21.41
CA HIS A 261 -0.01 -0.43 -21.70
C HIS A 261 -0.87 -0.45 -20.44
N GLY A 262 -0.44 -1.24 -19.44
CA GLY A 262 -1.01 -1.21 -18.10
C GLY A 262 -0.76 0.13 -17.44
N ARG A 263 -1.68 0.54 -16.58
CA ARG A 263 -1.62 1.81 -15.86
C ARG A 263 -1.57 1.51 -14.37
N PHE A 264 -0.61 2.12 -13.68
CA PHE A 264 -0.25 1.68 -12.34
C PHE A 264 -0.04 2.85 -11.38
N ILE A 265 -0.41 2.66 -10.12
CA ILE A 265 0.14 3.40 -8.99
C ILE A 265 1.07 2.44 -8.26
N VAL A 266 2.35 2.79 -8.18
CA VAL A 266 3.40 1.94 -7.59
C VAL A 266 4.08 2.71 -6.48
N THR A 267 4.18 2.11 -5.30
CA THR A 267 4.89 2.68 -4.16
C THR A 267 6.10 1.85 -3.78
N ASP A 268 6.84 2.30 -2.76
CA ASP A 268 7.85 1.50 -2.09
C ASP A 268 7.26 0.32 -1.27
N GLN A 269 5.94 0.20 -1.30
CA GLN A 269 5.14 -0.82 -0.63
C GLN A 269 4.39 -1.65 -1.69
N PHE A 270 3.36 -1.11 -2.36
CA PHE A 270 2.46 -1.88 -3.23
C PHE A 270 2.50 -1.41 -4.68
N ALA A 271 2.12 -2.29 -5.61
CA ALA A 271 1.72 -1.91 -6.96
C ALA A 271 0.23 -2.17 -7.19
N ILE A 272 -0.49 -1.16 -7.67
CA ILE A 272 -1.92 -1.20 -7.98
C ILE A 272 -2.09 -0.93 -9.48
N GLU A 273 -2.66 -1.88 -10.22
CA GLU A 273 -3.14 -1.64 -11.57
C GLU A 273 -4.51 -0.97 -11.54
N ILE A 274 -4.67 0.06 -12.36
CA ILE A 274 -5.90 0.81 -12.53
C ILE A 274 -6.28 0.77 -14.01
N GLU A 275 -7.37 0.09 -14.34
CA GLU A 275 -7.77 -0.12 -15.72
C GLU A 275 -8.04 1.18 -16.49
N ARG A 276 -8.42 2.26 -15.82
CA ARG A 276 -8.59 3.57 -16.46
C ARG A 276 -7.35 4.46 -16.39
N GLY A 277 -6.33 4.10 -15.62
CA GLY A 277 -5.31 5.05 -15.18
C GLY A 277 -5.95 6.23 -14.46
N MET A 278 -5.38 7.42 -14.61
CA MET A 278 -5.78 8.67 -13.94
C MET A 278 -7.13 9.25 -14.41
N ASP A 279 -7.91 8.56 -15.27
CA ASP A 279 -9.31 8.88 -15.59
C ASP A 279 -10.29 8.06 -14.72
N PHE A 280 -9.92 7.74 -13.47
CA PHE A 280 -10.76 6.94 -12.58
C PHE A 280 -11.85 7.72 -11.83
N LEU A 281 -11.84 9.06 -11.86
CA LEU A 281 -12.92 9.90 -11.34
C LEU A 281 -13.61 10.67 -12.46
N ASP A 282 -14.90 10.95 -12.27
CA ASP A 282 -15.69 11.75 -13.19
C ASP A 282 -15.97 13.14 -12.59
N LYS A 283 -15.49 14.17 -13.30
CA LYS A 283 -15.70 15.59 -12.92
C LYS A 283 -17.18 15.96 -12.87
N LYS A 284 -18.04 15.38 -13.71
CA LYS A 284 -19.45 15.76 -13.82
C LYS A 284 -20.29 15.23 -12.68
N THR A 285 -19.99 14.01 -12.23
CA THR A 285 -20.78 13.34 -11.19
C THR A 285 -20.12 13.40 -9.82
N GLU A 286 -18.85 13.83 -9.75
CA GLU A 286 -18.01 13.80 -8.54
C GLU A 286 -18.00 12.42 -7.88
N ARG A 287 -17.93 11.39 -8.71
CA ARG A 287 -17.92 9.98 -8.34
C ARG A 287 -16.90 9.21 -9.17
N ASN A 288 -16.65 7.96 -8.80
CA ASN A 288 -15.75 7.10 -9.57
C ASN A 288 -16.31 6.77 -10.97
N ARG A 289 -15.42 6.42 -11.89
CA ARG A 289 -15.73 5.83 -13.19
C ARG A 289 -15.73 4.30 -13.11
N ASP A 290 -16.32 3.68 -14.12
CA ASP A 290 -16.32 2.23 -14.30
C ASP A 290 -14.89 1.73 -14.57
N GLY A 291 -14.44 0.73 -13.81
CA GLY A 291 -13.12 0.14 -14.02
C GLY A 291 -12.69 -0.80 -12.89
N SER A 292 -11.58 -1.48 -13.14
CA SER A 292 -10.99 -2.43 -12.19
C SER A 292 -9.71 -1.93 -11.53
N PHE A 293 -9.54 -2.33 -10.27
CA PHE A 293 -8.41 -2.02 -9.40
C PHE A 293 -7.84 -3.32 -8.84
N ASN A 294 -6.58 -3.60 -9.13
CA ASN A 294 -5.97 -4.88 -8.78
C ASN A 294 -4.59 -4.66 -8.17
N LEU A 295 -4.32 -5.33 -7.05
CA LEU A 295 -2.94 -5.45 -6.56
C LEU A 295 -2.13 -6.33 -7.51
N LYS A 296 -0.89 -5.95 -7.75
CA LYS A 296 0.03 -6.67 -8.64
C LYS A 296 1.27 -7.13 -7.88
N ASP A 297 1.85 -8.23 -8.35
CA ASP A 297 3.12 -8.69 -7.81
C ASP A 297 4.24 -7.70 -8.18
N ASP A 298 4.98 -7.26 -7.17
CA ASP A 298 6.08 -6.30 -7.33
C ASP A 298 7.16 -6.81 -8.30
N GLY A 299 7.39 -8.13 -8.36
CA GLY A 299 8.38 -8.73 -9.26
C GLY A 299 7.92 -8.72 -10.72
N GLU A 300 6.63 -8.88 -10.98
CA GLU A 300 6.04 -8.67 -12.30
C GLU A 300 6.12 -7.20 -12.71
N ILE A 301 5.68 -6.29 -11.84
CA ILE A 301 5.67 -4.86 -12.14
C ILE A 301 7.09 -4.31 -12.30
N ALA A 302 8.05 -4.70 -11.46
CA ALA A 302 9.43 -4.31 -11.63
C ALA A 302 9.99 -4.75 -12.99
N ARG A 303 9.68 -5.97 -13.45
CA ARG A 303 10.10 -6.46 -14.79
C ARG A 303 9.43 -5.68 -15.91
N VAL A 304 8.16 -5.33 -15.78
CA VAL A 304 7.45 -4.49 -16.75
C VAL A 304 8.10 -3.11 -16.80
N LEU A 305 8.25 -2.44 -15.66
CA LEU A 305 8.76 -1.07 -15.57
C LEU A 305 10.25 -0.95 -15.93
N GLN A 306 11.07 -1.97 -15.65
CA GLN A 306 12.49 -1.99 -16.06
C GLN A 306 12.67 -1.84 -17.58
N ARG A 307 11.71 -2.31 -18.39
CA ARG A 307 11.74 -2.16 -19.85
C ARG A 307 11.58 -0.70 -20.30
N TYR A 308 11.01 0.14 -19.44
CA TYR A 308 10.67 1.55 -19.73
C TYR A 308 11.50 2.53 -18.86
N ALA A 309 12.48 2.04 -18.10
CA ALA A 309 13.20 2.79 -17.07
C ALA A 309 14.25 3.79 -17.61
N GLN A 310 14.33 3.99 -18.93
CA GLN A 310 15.20 5.02 -19.51
C GLN A 310 14.35 6.21 -19.99
N PRO A 311 14.07 7.19 -19.13
CA PRO A 311 13.40 8.41 -19.56
C PRO A 311 14.26 9.11 -20.62
N ARG A 312 13.66 9.32 -21.80
CA ARG A 312 14.33 9.97 -22.94
C ARG A 312 14.31 11.50 -22.87
N PHE A 313 13.57 12.06 -21.92
CA PHE A 313 13.45 13.51 -21.69
C PHE A 313 13.86 13.86 -20.26
N PRO A 314 14.40 15.08 -20.04
CA PRO A 314 14.64 15.56 -18.68
C PRO A 314 13.32 15.62 -17.90
N ALA A 315 13.36 15.15 -16.64
CA ALA A 315 12.22 15.25 -15.75
C ALA A 315 11.90 16.72 -15.44
N LEU A 316 10.62 17.06 -15.41
CA LEU A 316 10.16 18.35 -14.92
C LEU A 316 9.95 18.27 -13.43
N PHE A 317 10.55 19.20 -12.69
CA PHE A 317 10.34 19.35 -11.26
C PHE A 317 9.29 20.42 -11.02
N ILE A 318 8.30 20.08 -10.20
CA ILE A 318 7.26 21.01 -9.80
C ILE A 318 7.78 21.75 -8.57
N PRO A 319 8.03 23.06 -8.65
CA PRO A 319 8.45 23.86 -7.49
C PRO A 319 7.40 23.82 -6.39
#